data_AF-A0AAY5K0S7-F1
#
_entry.id   AF-A0AAY5K0S7-F1
#
_cell.length_a   1.000
_cell.length_b   1.000
_cell.length_c   1.000
_cell.angle_alpha   90.00
_cell.angle_beta   90.00
_cell.angle_gamma   90.00
#
_symmetry.space_group_name_H-M   'P 1'
#
loop_
_entity.id
_entity.type
_entity.pdbx_description
1 polymer ?
#
loop_
_entity_poly.entity_id
_entity_poly.type
_entity_poly.pdbx_seq_one_letter_code
_entity_poly.pdbx_strand_id
1 'polypeptide(L)'
;MSVLYVFPLLVLFSVGTVEPEPQDCEDLVKPVALEDKRIIFGDWIFLEGFGNLDIVNDILRKTKSSWIQILPTSDNETALLNQGNLIDGKCLNSSVYMTFSGNSFQATHDNVSSTGRLLQTCPDCLTMQLSSVMEGQNVQCLYIFGKNRTLLESDLKYFRTQAQCLQYPQPAPYSYDGVTEFCAEENKRLYVVETQKEKEKN
;
A
#
# COMPACT_ATOMS: atom_id res chain seq x y z
N MET A 1 -43.92 54.50 29.07
CA MET A 1 -43.13 54.09 27.89
C MET A 1 -41.77 53.64 28.40
N SER A 2 -41.34 52.45 27.96
CA SER A 2 -39.96 51.94 27.88
C SER A 2 -39.99 50.42 28.02
N VAL A 3 -40.17 49.73 26.90
CA VAL A 3 -39.93 48.29 26.80
C VAL A 3 -38.46 48.15 26.39
N LEU A 4 -37.62 47.69 27.31
CA LEU A 4 -36.22 47.36 27.04
C LEU A 4 -36.16 46.02 26.31
N TYR A 5 -35.79 46.03 25.03
CA TYR A 5 -35.49 44.83 24.28
C TYR A 5 -34.10 44.31 24.67
N VAL A 6 -34.06 43.17 25.35
CA VAL A 6 -32.82 42.41 25.59
C VAL A 6 -32.57 41.55 24.35
N PHE A 7 -31.58 41.92 23.53
CA PHE A 7 -31.09 41.06 22.45
C PHE A 7 -30.18 39.98 23.05
N PRO A 8 -30.40 38.68 22.79
CA PRO A 8 -29.47 37.65 23.20
C PRO A 8 -28.23 37.73 22.31
N LEU A 9 -27.06 38.00 22.89
CA LEU A 9 -25.78 37.81 22.20
C LEU A 9 -25.59 36.31 21.95
N LEU A 10 -25.76 35.89 20.70
CA LEU A 10 -25.32 34.60 20.20
C LEU A 10 -23.80 34.59 20.18
N VAL A 11 -23.19 34.01 21.22
CA VAL A 11 -21.77 33.69 21.23
C VAL A 11 -21.58 32.47 20.33
N LEU A 12 -21.11 32.70 19.10
CA LEU A 12 -20.62 31.65 18.22
C LEU A 12 -19.35 31.09 18.86
N PHE A 13 -19.47 29.95 19.54
CA PHE A 13 -18.30 29.11 19.81
C PHE A 13 -17.83 28.57 18.46
N SER A 14 -16.83 29.23 17.89
CA SER A 14 -16.01 28.65 16.83
C SER A 14 -15.37 27.40 17.39
N VAL A 15 -15.95 26.24 17.06
CA VAL A 15 -15.26 24.96 17.20
C VAL A 15 -14.12 25.02 16.19
N GLY A 16 -12.97 25.52 16.64
CA GLY A 16 -11.72 25.33 15.92
C GLY A 16 -11.55 23.83 15.76
N THR A 17 -11.50 23.35 14.53
CA THR A 17 -10.91 22.04 14.27
C THR A 17 -9.50 22.12 14.83
N VAL A 18 -9.22 21.36 15.89
CA VAL A 18 -7.85 21.12 16.35
C VAL A 18 -7.16 20.43 15.17
N GLU A 19 -6.45 21.22 14.38
CA GLU A 19 -5.44 20.71 13.47
C GLU A 19 -4.50 19.91 14.36
N PRO A 20 -4.30 18.60 14.09
CA PRO A 20 -3.43 17.78 14.92
C PRO A 20 -2.11 18.53 15.06
N GLU A 21 -1.68 18.74 16.31
CA GLU A 21 -0.33 19.19 16.63
C GLU A 21 0.62 18.41 15.70
N PRO A 22 1.53 19.08 14.96
CA PRO A 22 2.36 18.40 13.99
C PRO A 22 3.15 17.35 14.76
N GLN A 23 2.69 16.09 14.74
CA GLN A 23 3.60 14.97 14.85
C GLN A 23 4.60 15.24 13.75
N ASP A 24 5.82 15.62 14.13
CA ASP A 24 6.84 16.04 13.21
C ASP A 24 6.88 15.00 12.08
N CYS A 25 6.53 15.44 10.88
CA CYS A 25 6.39 14.55 9.73
C CYS A 25 7.66 13.69 9.53
N GLU A 26 8.80 14.16 10.02
CA GLU A 26 10.06 13.44 10.13
C GLU A 26 9.93 12.08 10.82
N ASP A 27 9.26 12.00 11.97
CA ASP A 27 9.06 10.74 12.70
C ASP A 27 8.05 9.83 11.98
N LEU A 28 6.98 10.41 11.44
CA LEU A 28 5.92 9.65 10.76
C LEU A 28 6.40 8.93 9.50
N VAL A 29 7.32 9.55 8.76
CA VAL A 29 7.84 9.03 7.49
C VAL A 29 9.23 8.39 7.63
N LYS A 30 9.67 8.17 8.87
CA LYS A 30 10.96 7.55 9.16
C LYS A 30 10.98 6.10 8.65
N PRO A 31 11.96 5.72 7.82
CA PRO A 31 12.07 4.35 7.35
C PRO A 31 12.39 3.36 8.47
N VAL A 32 11.81 2.18 8.40
CA VAL A 32 12.13 1.04 9.26
C VAL A 32 13.43 0.40 8.79
N ALA A 33 14.29 0.02 9.73
CA ALA A 33 15.49 -0.74 9.43
C ALA A 33 15.12 -2.18 9.01
N LEU A 34 15.64 -2.62 7.88
CA LEU A 34 15.38 -3.97 7.32
C LEU A 34 16.35 -5.02 7.88
N GLU A 35 16.63 -4.96 9.18
CA GLU A 35 17.54 -5.87 9.87
C GLU A 35 16.93 -7.27 9.98
N ASP A 36 15.66 -7.36 10.40
CA ASP A 36 14.90 -8.61 10.41
C ASP A 36 13.91 -8.67 9.25
N LYS A 37 14.35 -9.25 8.14
CA LYS A 37 13.54 -9.44 6.92
C LYS A 37 12.36 -10.39 7.13
N ARG A 38 12.26 -11.11 8.24
CA ARG A 38 11.12 -12.01 8.49
C ARG A 38 9.81 -11.26 8.59
N ILE A 39 9.85 -9.98 8.97
CA ILE A 39 8.66 -9.13 9.13
C ILE A 39 7.90 -8.91 7.81
N ILE A 40 8.57 -9.01 6.66
CA ILE A 40 7.95 -8.80 5.35
C ILE A 40 7.46 -10.08 4.68
N PHE A 41 7.85 -11.26 5.17
CA PHE A 41 7.52 -12.50 4.49
C PHE A 41 6.04 -12.89 4.67
N GLY A 42 5.55 -13.66 3.69
CA GLY A 42 4.19 -14.16 3.61
C GLY A 42 3.29 -13.34 2.69
N ASP A 43 1.99 -13.56 2.86
CA ASP A 43 0.95 -12.98 2.00
C ASP A 43 0.48 -11.63 2.53
N TRP A 44 0.13 -10.73 1.61
CA TRP A 44 -0.30 -9.37 1.88
C TRP A 44 -1.33 -8.90 0.87
N ILE A 45 -2.34 -8.19 1.35
CA ILE A 45 -3.42 -7.61 0.53
C ILE A 45 -3.17 -6.12 0.38
N PHE A 46 -3.24 -5.59 -0.84
CA PHE A 46 -3.10 -4.16 -1.09
C PHE A 46 -4.39 -3.41 -0.72
N LEU A 47 -4.30 -2.51 0.27
CA LEU A 47 -5.47 -1.90 0.90
C LEU A 47 -5.68 -0.44 0.49
N GLU A 48 -4.62 0.36 0.41
CA GLU A 48 -4.74 1.76 0.01
C GLU A 48 -3.41 2.23 -0.61
N GLY A 49 -3.49 3.10 -1.61
CA GLY A 49 -2.29 3.54 -2.30
C GLY A 49 -2.39 4.91 -2.95
N PHE A 50 -1.22 5.57 -3.00
CA PHE A 50 -1.01 6.90 -3.57
C PHE A 50 0.09 6.85 -4.64
N GLY A 51 -0.06 7.70 -5.66
CA GLY A 51 0.97 8.00 -6.65
C GLY A 51 1.14 9.51 -6.79
N ASN A 52 2.35 9.95 -7.14
CA ASN A 52 2.64 11.37 -7.35
C ASN A 52 2.28 11.87 -8.77
N LEU A 53 2.10 10.97 -9.74
CA LEU A 53 1.79 11.28 -11.12
C LEU A 53 0.43 10.72 -11.55
N ASP A 54 -0.23 11.40 -12.49
CA ASP A 54 -1.54 10.99 -13.02
C ASP A 54 -1.53 9.61 -13.65
N ILE A 55 -0.46 9.25 -14.37
CA ILE A 55 -0.32 7.91 -14.98
C ILE A 55 -0.38 6.78 -13.94
N VAL A 56 0.26 6.97 -12.77
CA VAL A 56 0.18 6.00 -11.67
C VAL A 56 -1.21 6.01 -11.06
N ASN A 57 -1.77 7.20 -10.84
CA ASN A 57 -3.09 7.36 -10.24
C ASN A 57 -4.21 6.78 -11.13
N ASP A 58 -4.06 6.82 -12.45
CA ASP A 58 -4.97 6.17 -13.40
C ASP A 58 -4.93 4.64 -13.29
N ILE A 59 -3.75 4.05 -13.11
CA ILE A 59 -3.61 2.61 -12.89
C ILE A 59 -4.23 2.23 -11.54
N LEU A 60 -3.96 2.99 -10.49
CA LEU A 60 -4.54 2.78 -9.16
C LEU A 60 -6.08 2.84 -9.20
N ARG A 61 -6.66 3.84 -9.87
CA ARG A 61 -8.13 3.96 -10.04
C ARG A 61 -8.78 2.78 -10.78
N LYS A 62 -8.04 2.17 -11.71
CA LYS A 62 -8.50 0.99 -12.46
C LYS A 62 -8.27 -0.33 -11.73
N THR A 63 -7.49 -0.32 -10.66
CA THR A 63 -7.21 -1.49 -9.84
C THR A 63 -8.43 -1.80 -8.97
N LYS A 64 -8.86 -3.06 -8.98
CA LYS A 64 -10.01 -3.55 -8.20
C LYS A 64 -9.59 -4.37 -6.99
N SER A 65 -8.52 -5.15 -7.13
CA SER A 65 -7.89 -5.89 -6.04
C SER A 65 -6.46 -6.21 -6.40
N SER A 66 -5.57 -6.28 -5.41
CA SER A 66 -4.20 -6.73 -5.60
C SER A 66 -3.69 -7.44 -4.34
N TRP A 67 -2.84 -8.44 -4.56
CA TRP A 67 -2.13 -9.14 -3.50
C TRP A 67 -0.66 -9.29 -3.89
N ILE A 68 0.18 -9.39 -2.87
CA ILE A 68 1.58 -9.79 -3.01
C ILE A 68 1.90 -10.92 -2.04
N GLN A 69 2.85 -11.75 -2.41
CA GLN A 69 3.45 -12.75 -1.53
C GLN A 69 4.96 -12.60 -1.62
N ILE A 70 5.60 -12.45 -0.46
CA ILE A 70 7.05 -12.28 -0.37
C ILE A 70 7.62 -13.55 0.28
N LEU A 71 8.46 -14.27 -0.46
CA LEU A 71 9.08 -15.52 -0.02
C LEU A 71 10.59 -15.33 0.16
N PRO A 72 11.19 -15.92 1.20
CA PRO A 72 12.65 -15.96 1.31
C PRO A 72 13.26 -16.81 0.19
N THR A 73 14.47 -16.47 -0.23
CA THR A 73 15.31 -17.34 -1.08
C THR A 73 16.43 -17.98 -0.25
N SER A 74 17.30 -18.75 -0.89
CA SER A 74 18.54 -19.25 -0.27
C SER A 74 19.57 -18.14 0.01
N ASP A 75 19.44 -17.00 -0.67
CA ASP A 75 20.29 -15.83 -0.48
C ASP A 75 19.56 -14.84 0.45
N ASN A 76 20.19 -14.50 1.57
CA ASN A 76 19.60 -13.61 2.56
C ASN A 76 19.42 -12.17 2.05
N GLU A 77 20.07 -11.79 0.96
CA GLU A 77 19.93 -10.49 0.29
C GLU A 77 18.84 -10.47 -0.76
N THR A 78 18.13 -11.58 -0.99
CA THR A 78 17.04 -11.61 -1.98
C THR A 78 15.74 -12.23 -1.44
N ALA A 79 14.62 -11.80 -2.02
CA ALA A 79 13.30 -12.40 -1.82
C ALA A 79 12.59 -12.54 -3.15
N LEU A 80 11.72 -13.53 -3.28
CA LEU A 80 10.81 -13.65 -4.41
C LEU A 80 9.49 -12.95 -4.07
N LEU A 81 9.11 -11.94 -4.85
CA LEU A 81 7.81 -11.29 -4.78
C LEU A 81 6.93 -11.84 -5.90
N ASN A 82 5.87 -12.55 -5.52
CA ASN A 82 4.77 -12.89 -6.42
C ASN A 82 3.68 -11.83 -6.24
N GLN A 83 3.02 -11.45 -7.32
CA GLN A 83 1.91 -10.52 -7.28
C GLN A 83 0.80 -10.90 -8.26
N GLY A 84 -0.43 -10.56 -7.89
CA GLY A 84 -1.59 -10.69 -8.75
C GLY A 84 -2.48 -9.47 -8.66
N ASN A 85 -2.70 -8.82 -9.79
CA ASN A 85 -3.41 -7.55 -9.88
C ASN A 85 -4.63 -7.67 -10.79
N LEU A 86 -5.82 -7.37 -10.27
CA LEU A 86 -7.03 -7.22 -11.07
C LEU A 86 -7.17 -5.75 -11.48
N ILE A 87 -6.78 -5.43 -12.71
CA ILE A 87 -6.77 -4.06 -13.24
C ILE A 87 -7.65 -4.02 -14.48
N ASP A 88 -8.64 -3.13 -14.49
CA ASP A 88 -9.54 -2.94 -15.63
C ASP A 88 -10.19 -4.26 -16.12
N GLY A 89 -10.58 -5.10 -15.15
CA GLY A 89 -11.20 -6.41 -15.39
C GLY A 89 -10.24 -7.52 -15.86
N LYS A 90 -8.93 -7.26 -15.94
CA LYS A 90 -7.92 -8.23 -16.35
C LYS A 90 -7.02 -8.62 -15.19
N CYS A 91 -6.73 -9.91 -15.09
CA CYS A 91 -5.72 -10.41 -14.16
C CYS A 91 -4.33 -10.33 -14.76
N LEU A 92 -3.43 -9.63 -14.04
CA LEU A 92 -2.03 -9.48 -14.36
C LEU A 92 -1.21 -10.06 -13.21
N ASN A 93 -0.65 -11.24 -13.45
CA ASN A 93 0.19 -11.94 -12.49
C ASN A 93 1.66 -11.84 -12.92
N SER A 94 2.55 -11.63 -11.96
CA SER A 94 3.99 -11.68 -12.23
C SER A 94 4.79 -12.01 -10.99
N SER A 95 6.05 -12.37 -11.20
CA SER A 95 7.02 -12.64 -10.16
C SER A 95 8.29 -11.85 -10.43
N VAL A 96 8.81 -11.19 -9.40
CA VAL A 96 10.07 -10.43 -9.46
C VAL A 96 10.94 -10.74 -8.27
N TYR A 97 12.25 -10.67 -8.46
CA TYR A 97 13.17 -10.70 -7.33
C TYR A 97 13.27 -9.32 -6.70
N MET A 98 13.22 -9.31 -5.37
CA MET A 98 13.61 -8.19 -4.55
C MET A 98 15.05 -8.39 -4.12
N THR A 99 15.90 -7.37 -4.25
CA THR A 99 17.27 -7.37 -3.74
C THR A 99 17.39 -6.32 -2.63
N PHE A 100 17.82 -6.73 -1.44
CA PHE A 100 17.95 -5.87 -0.27
C PHE A 100 19.34 -5.26 -0.19
N SER A 101 19.43 -3.97 0.15
CA SER A 101 20.69 -3.28 0.42
C SER A 101 20.48 -2.28 1.57
N GLY A 102 21.05 -2.60 2.74
CA GLY A 102 20.79 -1.84 3.96
C GLY A 102 19.30 -1.78 4.30
N ASN A 103 18.75 -0.57 4.36
CA ASN A 103 17.34 -0.31 4.72
C ASN A 103 16.41 -0.13 3.50
N SER A 104 16.88 -0.47 2.30
CA SER A 104 16.07 -0.43 1.08
C SER A 104 16.07 -1.77 0.37
N PHE A 105 15.14 -1.91 -0.56
CA PHE A 105 15.11 -2.99 -1.52
C PHE A 105 14.98 -2.45 -2.93
N GLN A 106 15.39 -3.22 -3.92
CA GLN A 106 15.16 -2.94 -5.33
C GLN A 106 14.37 -4.08 -5.94
N ALA A 107 13.44 -3.75 -6.83
CA ALA A 107 12.72 -4.72 -7.64
C ALA A 107 12.58 -4.16 -9.06
N THR A 108 12.83 -5.01 -10.05
CA THR A 108 12.72 -4.64 -11.47
C THR A 108 11.59 -5.42 -12.11
N HIS A 109 10.64 -4.69 -12.70
CA HIS A 109 9.52 -5.25 -13.46
C HIS A 109 9.44 -4.51 -14.81
N ASP A 110 9.33 -5.22 -15.93
CA ASP A 110 9.23 -4.65 -17.28
C ASP A 110 10.29 -3.57 -17.58
N ASN A 111 11.56 -3.82 -17.21
CA ASN A 111 12.69 -2.89 -17.33
C ASN A 111 12.60 -1.60 -16.50
N VAL A 112 11.60 -1.48 -15.62
CA VAL A 112 11.51 -0.39 -14.64
C VAL A 112 12.05 -0.90 -13.31
N SER A 113 13.19 -0.37 -12.89
CA SER A 113 13.74 -0.62 -11.55
C SER A 113 13.13 0.37 -10.56
N SER A 114 12.59 -0.17 -9.47
CA SER A 114 12.04 0.60 -8.36
C SER A 114 12.87 0.35 -7.11
N THR A 115 13.22 1.41 -6.40
CA THR A 115 13.79 1.34 -5.05
C THR A 115 12.67 1.54 -4.04
N GLY A 116 12.57 0.64 -3.07
CA GLY A 116 11.59 0.67 -2.00
C GLY A 116 12.20 0.82 -0.62
N ARG A 117 11.43 1.45 0.27
CA ARG A 117 11.71 1.57 1.71
C ARG A 117 10.44 1.24 2.48
N LEU A 118 10.58 0.75 3.70
CA LEU A 118 9.44 0.46 4.57
C LEU A 118 9.20 1.58 5.55
N LEU A 119 7.93 1.91 5.81
CA LEU A 119 7.53 2.84 6.86
C LEU A 119 6.79 2.09 7.97
N GLN A 120 6.94 2.56 9.21
CA GLN A 120 6.20 2.00 10.34
C GLN A 120 4.80 2.63 10.38
N THR A 121 3.77 1.78 10.35
CA THR A 121 2.38 2.23 10.46
C THR A 121 1.63 1.45 11.53
N CYS A 122 1.74 0.12 11.52
CA CYS A 122 1.11 -0.77 12.48
C CYS A 122 1.84 -2.13 12.49
N PRO A 123 1.62 -3.00 13.50
CA PRO A 123 2.32 -4.28 13.59
C PRO A 123 1.97 -5.30 12.49
N ASP A 124 0.72 -5.27 12.01
CA ASP A 124 0.18 -6.25 11.05
C ASP A 124 -0.01 -5.69 9.64
N CYS A 125 0.70 -4.59 9.31
CA CYS A 125 0.71 -3.98 7.99
C CYS A 125 2.12 -3.81 7.45
N LEU A 126 2.19 -3.74 6.14
CA LEU A 126 3.40 -3.49 5.39
C LEU A 126 3.20 -2.19 4.61
N THR A 127 3.90 -1.12 5.00
CA THR A 127 3.84 0.15 4.29
C THR A 127 5.10 0.32 3.45
N MET A 128 4.94 0.39 2.13
CA MET A 128 6.04 0.55 1.19
C MET A 128 6.00 1.94 0.56
N GLN A 129 7.11 2.67 0.66
CA GLN A 129 7.38 3.83 -0.17
C GLN A 129 8.28 3.39 -1.32
N LEU A 130 7.82 3.57 -2.56
CA LEU A 130 8.53 3.18 -3.77
C LEU A 130 8.92 4.42 -4.57
N SER A 131 10.10 4.37 -5.20
CA SER A 131 10.58 5.38 -6.12
C SER A 131 11.20 4.74 -7.35
N SER A 132 10.88 5.23 -8.53
CA SER A 132 11.45 4.80 -9.81
C SER A 132 11.56 5.97 -10.77
N VAL A 133 12.18 5.73 -11.93
CA VAL A 133 12.24 6.70 -13.03
C VAL A 133 11.55 6.08 -14.23
N MET A 134 10.53 6.76 -14.75
CA MET A 134 9.81 6.36 -15.96
C MET A 134 9.82 7.55 -16.93
N GLU A 135 10.34 7.33 -18.14
CA GLU A 135 10.41 8.37 -19.20
C GLU A 135 11.06 9.69 -18.73
N GLY A 136 12.04 9.61 -17.83
CA GLY A 136 12.73 10.77 -17.26
C GLY A 136 11.98 11.49 -16.14
N GLN A 137 10.81 11.00 -15.72
CA GLN A 137 10.07 11.51 -14.58
C GLN A 137 10.28 10.64 -13.34
N ASN A 138 10.42 11.30 -12.19
CA ASN A 138 10.47 10.61 -10.90
C ASN A 138 9.06 10.16 -10.51
N VAL A 139 8.87 8.85 -10.48
CA VAL A 139 7.65 8.21 -10.01
C VAL A 139 7.84 7.87 -8.54
N GLN A 140 6.87 8.22 -7.71
CA GLN A 140 6.82 7.87 -6.31
C GLN A 140 5.46 7.30 -5.98
N CYS A 141 5.45 6.22 -5.21
CA CYS A 141 4.25 5.59 -4.73
C CYS A 141 4.34 5.31 -3.24
N LEU A 142 3.19 5.34 -2.57
CA LEU A 142 3.07 4.95 -1.18
C LEU A 142 1.92 3.98 -1.04
N TYR A 143 2.20 2.76 -0.60
CA TYR A 143 1.25 1.65 -0.53
C TYR A 143 1.20 1.09 0.88
N ILE A 144 -0.01 0.80 1.37
CA ILE A 144 -0.20 0.00 2.58
C ILE A 144 -0.85 -1.33 2.24
N PHE A 145 -0.27 -2.38 2.80
CA PHE A 145 -0.79 -3.72 2.72
C PHE A 145 -1.14 -4.25 4.11
N GLY A 146 -2.11 -5.14 4.20
CA GLY A 146 -2.50 -5.81 5.44
C GLY A 146 -2.51 -7.33 5.31
N LYS A 147 -2.42 -8.03 6.44
CA LYS A 147 -2.65 -9.49 6.49
C LYS A 147 -4.12 -9.88 6.28
N ASN A 148 -5.02 -8.93 6.56
CA ASN A 148 -6.46 -9.09 6.41
C ASN A 148 -6.99 -8.15 5.32
N ARG A 149 -8.24 -8.36 4.90
CA ARG A 149 -8.94 -7.54 3.90
C ARG A 149 -9.23 -6.10 4.35
N THR A 150 -9.02 -5.80 5.64
CA THR A 150 -9.25 -4.49 6.25
C THR A 150 -8.21 -4.21 7.33
N LEU A 151 -7.94 -2.93 7.60
CA LEU A 151 -7.19 -2.46 8.77
C LEU A 151 -8.11 -1.66 9.69
N LEU A 152 -7.61 -1.34 10.89
CA LEU A 152 -8.30 -0.40 11.78
C LEU A 152 -8.30 0.99 11.14
N GLU A 153 -9.38 1.74 11.33
CA GLU A 153 -9.47 3.12 10.79
C GLU A 153 -8.38 4.02 11.37
N SER A 154 -7.90 3.75 12.59
CA SER A 154 -6.75 4.45 13.18
C SER A 154 -5.47 4.27 12.36
N ASP A 155 -5.23 3.07 11.84
CA ASP A 155 -4.04 2.73 11.08
C ASP A 155 -4.11 3.33 9.67
N LEU A 156 -5.30 3.31 9.05
CA LEU A 156 -5.55 3.98 7.77
C LEU A 156 -5.44 5.49 7.90
N LYS A 157 -5.94 6.09 8.99
CA LYS A 157 -5.76 7.51 9.27
C LYS A 157 -4.28 7.86 9.40
N TYR A 158 -3.51 7.07 10.15
CA TYR A 158 -2.07 7.25 10.29
C TYR A 158 -1.36 7.18 8.93
N PHE A 159 -1.69 6.18 8.11
CA PHE A 159 -1.16 6.03 6.74
C PHE A 159 -1.48 7.25 5.86
N ARG A 160 -2.71 7.76 5.88
CA ARG A 160 -3.10 8.96 5.14
C ARG A 160 -2.36 10.20 5.64
N THR A 161 -2.07 10.30 6.93
CA THR A 161 -1.22 11.37 7.47
C THR A 161 0.22 11.25 6.96
N GLN A 162 0.80 10.04 6.88
CA GLN A 162 2.10 9.83 6.22
C GLN A 162 2.06 10.29 4.75
N ALA A 163 0.97 9.99 4.04
CA ALA A 163 0.79 10.42 2.65
C ALA A 163 0.75 11.95 2.52
N GLN A 164 0.08 12.65 3.46
CA GLN A 164 0.07 14.12 3.53
C GLN A 164 1.46 14.69 3.81
N CYS A 165 2.20 14.11 4.77
CA CYS A 165 3.58 14.49 5.07
C CYS A 165 4.51 14.34 3.85
N LEU A 166 4.28 13.31 3.04
CA LEU A 166 5.00 13.06 1.78
C LEU A 166 4.40 13.81 0.58
N GLN A 167 3.43 14.69 0.81
CA GLN A 167 2.79 15.56 -0.19
C GLN A 167 2.05 14.83 -1.31
N TYR A 168 1.58 13.61 -1.06
CA TYR A 168 0.70 12.93 -2.01
C TYR A 168 -0.68 13.58 -2.06
N PRO A 169 -1.26 13.79 -3.26
CA PRO A 169 -2.62 14.29 -3.41
C PRO A 169 -3.63 13.39 -2.69
N GLN A 170 -4.57 14.03 -1.99
CA GLN A 170 -5.66 13.36 -1.30
C GLN A 170 -6.97 13.51 -2.10
N PRO A 171 -7.91 12.55 -2.01
CA PRO A 171 -7.83 11.26 -1.31
C PRO A 171 -6.98 10.23 -2.09
N ALA A 172 -6.76 9.05 -1.50
CA ALA A 172 -6.10 7.94 -2.17
C ALA A 172 -6.82 7.56 -3.49
N PRO A 173 -6.11 7.48 -4.62
CA PRO A 173 -6.68 7.00 -5.88
C PRO A 173 -7.17 5.55 -5.86
N TYR A 174 -6.63 4.72 -4.96
CA TYR A 174 -7.06 3.34 -4.72
C TYR A 174 -7.31 3.10 -3.24
N SER A 175 -8.46 2.49 -2.94
CA SER A 175 -8.79 1.88 -1.67
C SER A 175 -9.55 0.59 -1.95
N TYR A 176 -9.13 -0.51 -1.31
CA TYR A 176 -9.75 -1.81 -1.49
C TYR A 176 -11.16 -1.83 -0.90
N ASP A 177 -12.11 -2.42 -1.62
CA ASP A 177 -13.51 -2.48 -1.21
C ASP A 177 -13.81 -3.53 -0.13
N GLY A 178 -12.82 -4.32 0.27
CA GLY A 178 -12.93 -5.38 1.26
C GLY A 178 -13.56 -6.68 0.76
N VAL A 179 -14.07 -6.71 -0.48
CA VAL A 179 -14.94 -7.80 -0.98
C VAL A 179 -14.56 -8.33 -2.36
N THR A 180 -13.91 -7.55 -3.22
CA THR A 180 -13.53 -7.99 -4.56
C THR A 180 -12.52 -9.12 -4.47
N GLU A 181 -12.79 -10.22 -5.18
CA GLU A 181 -11.94 -11.40 -5.19
C GLU A 181 -10.63 -11.18 -5.94
N PHE A 182 -9.59 -11.88 -5.49
CA PHE A 182 -8.23 -11.75 -6.02
C PHE A 182 -7.99 -12.62 -7.26
N CYS A 183 -7.05 -12.20 -8.09
CA CYS A 183 -6.53 -13.03 -9.17
C CYS A 183 -5.89 -14.30 -8.62
N ALA A 184 -6.24 -15.46 -9.19
CA ALA A 184 -5.64 -16.73 -8.79
C ALA A 184 -4.15 -16.79 -9.18
N GLU A 185 -3.32 -17.42 -8.35
CA GLU A 185 -1.98 -17.83 -8.75
C GLU A 185 -2.09 -18.78 -9.95
N GLU A 186 -1.48 -18.44 -11.08
CA GLU A 186 -1.43 -19.33 -12.25
C GLU A 186 -0.79 -20.69 -11.91
N ASN A 187 0.17 -20.69 -10.98
CA ASN A 187 0.83 -21.91 -10.51
C ASN A 187 -0.09 -22.83 -9.72
N LYS A 188 -1.01 -22.33 -8.88
CA LYS A 188 -1.96 -23.19 -8.14
C LYS A 188 -2.90 -23.94 -9.09
N ARG A 189 -3.28 -23.35 -10.23
CA ARG A 189 -4.10 -24.07 -11.22
C ARG A 189 -3.32 -25.18 -11.91
N LEU A 190 -2.06 -24.96 -12.29
CA LEU A 190 -1.24 -26.03 -12.89
C LEU A 190 -0.96 -27.17 -11.90
N TYR A 191 -0.58 -26.87 -10.66
CA TYR A 191 -0.39 -27.91 -9.63
C TYR A 191 -1.67 -28.69 -9.31
N VAL A 192 -2.82 -28.00 -9.21
CA VAL A 192 -4.12 -28.66 -8.98
C VAL A 192 -4.52 -29.52 -10.18
N VAL A 193 -4.30 -29.05 -11.41
CA VAL A 193 -4.59 -29.82 -12.63
C VAL A 193 -3.67 -31.02 -12.77
N GLU A 194 -2.38 -30.90 -12.45
CA GLU A 194 -1.43 -32.02 -12.46
C GLU A 194 -1.76 -33.07 -11.39
N THR A 195 -2.04 -32.63 -10.15
CA THR A 195 -2.44 -33.55 -9.07
C THR A 195 -3.81 -34.19 -9.29
N GLN A 196 -4.74 -33.53 -10.00
CA GLN A 196 -5.99 -34.13 -10.44
C GLN A 196 -5.77 -35.18 -11.54
N LYS A 197 -4.91 -34.91 -12.52
CA LYS A 197 -4.53 -35.89 -13.56
C LYS A 197 -3.83 -37.13 -13.00
N GLU A 198 -3.00 -36.99 -11.97
CA GLU A 198 -2.38 -38.14 -11.29
C GLU A 198 -3.40 -38.97 -10.51
N LYS A 199 -4.42 -38.35 -9.91
CA LYS A 199 -5.50 -39.07 -9.20
C LYS A 199 -6.47 -39.80 -10.12
N GLU A 200 -6.67 -39.34 -11.35
CA GLU A 200 -7.52 -40.00 -12.34
C GLU A 200 -6.82 -41.18 -13.05
N LYS A 201 -5.49 -41.33 -12.88
CA LYS A 201 -4.68 -42.38 -13.51
C LYS A 201 -4.41 -43.59 -12.61
N ASN A 202 -4.86 -43.57 -11.35
CA ASN A 202 -4.69 -44.65 -10.37
C ASN A 202 -6.03 -45.30 -9.99
#